data_AF-A0A960N0I7-F1
#
_entry.id   AF-A0A960N0I7-F1
#
_cell.length_a   1.000
_cell.length_b   1.000
_cell.length_c   1.000
_cell.angle_alpha   90.00
_cell.angle_beta   90.00
_cell.angle_gamma   90.00
#
_symmetry.space_group_name_H-M   'P 1'
#
loop_
_entity.id
_entity.type
_entity.pdbx_description
1 polymer ?
#
loop_
_entity_poly.entity_id
_entity_poly.type
_entity_poly.pdbx_seq_one_letter_code
_entity_poly.pdbx_strand_id
1 'polypeptide(L)'
;MGQKALIRLLVIFAVLGAVALLLKAIGPGKVDTVTATTDRSKVFDNLPINDVAQIRVKTYDSELNLKKSDQGWQVVERDNFAAKESAIVEFLRKAWDLKIVQTPEIGESQFARLNLLDPAKGQDVEKT
;
A
#
# COMPACT_ATOMS: atom_id res chain seq x y z
N MET A 1 -23.86 50.31 -36.98
CA MET A 1 -24.18 49.04 -36.29
C MET A 1 -22.87 48.47 -35.77
N GLY A 2 -22.64 48.30 -34.46
CA GLY A 2 -21.33 47.76 -34.02
C GLY A 2 -21.11 47.65 -32.51
N GLN A 3 -21.59 48.59 -31.70
CA GLN A 3 -21.28 48.58 -30.26
C GLN A 3 -22.14 47.59 -29.45
N LYS A 4 -23.46 47.54 -29.72
CA LYS A 4 -24.39 46.65 -28.99
C LYS A 4 -24.16 45.17 -29.32
N ALA A 5 -23.73 44.87 -30.55
CA ALA A 5 -23.38 43.51 -30.97
C ALA A 5 -22.07 43.05 -30.32
N LEU A 6 -21.07 43.94 -30.25
CA LEU A 6 -19.80 43.67 -29.59
C LEU A 6 -19.95 43.46 -28.07
N ILE A 7 -20.79 44.27 -27.42
CA ILE A 7 -21.10 44.08 -25.98
C ILE A 7 -21.80 42.74 -25.74
N ARG A 8 -22.78 42.36 -26.57
CA ARG A 8 -23.45 41.05 -26.44
C ARG A 8 -22.48 39.89 -26.64
N LEU A 9 -21.57 39.99 -27.60
CA LEU A 9 -20.55 38.98 -27.83
C LEU A 9 -19.60 38.83 -26.63
N LEU A 10 -19.17 39.95 -26.04
CA LEU A 10 -18.33 39.96 -24.83
C LEU A 10 -19.04 39.32 -23.63
N VAL A 11 -20.32 39.64 -23.42
CA VAL A 11 -21.11 39.04 -22.33
C VAL A 11 -21.24 37.53 -22.52
N ILE A 12 -21.51 37.06 -23.74
CA ILE A 12 -21.56 35.62 -24.04
C ILE A 12 -20.21 34.95 -23.75
N PHE A 13 -19.11 35.57 -24.17
CA PHE A 13 -17.77 35.04 -23.91
C PHE A 13 -17.44 34.99 -22.41
N ALA A 14 -17.84 36.02 -21.65
CA ALA A 14 -17.64 36.08 -20.21
C ALA A 14 -18.42 34.97 -19.48
N VAL A 15 -19.67 34.72 -19.88
CA VAL A 15 -20.50 33.64 -19.32
C VAL A 15 -19.89 32.27 -19.63
N LEU A 16 -19.45 32.04 -20.86
CA LEU A 16 -18.80 30.78 -21.25
C LEU A 16 -17.48 30.56 -20.50
N GLY A 17 -16.69 31.62 -20.32
CA GLY A 17 -15.45 31.57 -19.53
C GLY A 17 -15.72 31.24 -18.05
N ALA A 18 -16.75 31.84 -17.45
CA ALA A 18 -17.14 31.55 -16.07
C ALA A 18 -17.61 30.10 -15.88
N VAL A 19 -18.41 29.58 -16.81
CA VAL A 19 -18.87 28.18 -16.78
C VAL A 19 -17.70 27.21 -16.93
N ALA A 20 -16.75 27.48 -17.83
CA ALA A 20 -15.56 26.65 -17.99
C ALA A 20 -14.67 26.63 -16.74
N LEU A 21 -14.54 27.76 -16.03
CA LEU A 21 -13.81 27.84 -14.77
C LEU A 21 -14.50 27.08 -13.63
N LEU A 22 -15.84 27.18 -13.55
CA LEU A 22 -16.62 26.40 -12.58
C LEU A 22 -16.49 24.90 -12.81
N LEU A 23 -16.57 24.45 -14.06
CA LEU A 23 -16.40 23.02 -14.39
C LEU A 23 -14.99 22.50 -14.08
N LYS A 24 -13.95 23.34 -14.20
CA LYS A 24 -12.58 22.99 -13.78
C LYS A 24 -12.42 22.94 -12.26
N ALA A 25 -13.08 23.84 -11.54
CA ALA A 25 -13.05 23.87 -10.08
C ALA A 25 -13.79 22.66 -9.47
N ILE A 26 -14.80 22.12 -10.17
CA ILE A 26 -15.59 20.94 -9.77
C ILE A 26 -15.04 19.67 -10.45
N GLY A 27 -13.76 19.65 -10.84
CA GLY A 27 -13.15 18.52 -11.54
C GLY A 27 -13.32 17.20 -10.76
N PRO A 28 -13.45 16.05 -11.46
CA PRO A 28 -13.52 14.75 -10.81
C PRO A 28 -12.30 14.59 -9.90
N GLY A 29 -12.54 14.14 -8.66
CA GLY A 29 -11.50 14.01 -7.63
C GLY A 29 -10.23 13.40 -8.22
N LYS A 30 -9.07 14.00 -7.87
CA LYS A 30 -7.74 13.57 -8.31
C LYS A 30 -7.70 12.04 -8.40
N VAL A 31 -7.61 11.52 -9.62
CA VAL A 31 -7.21 10.14 -9.83
C VAL A 31 -5.71 10.14 -9.60
N ASP A 32 -5.30 9.66 -8.43
CA ASP A 32 -3.90 9.61 -8.04
C ASP A 32 -3.14 8.84 -9.12
N THR A 33 -2.25 9.57 -9.79
CA THR A 33 -1.46 9.03 -10.89
C THR A 33 -0.39 8.18 -10.25
N VAL A 34 -0.44 6.86 -10.46
CA VAL A 34 0.57 5.93 -9.97
C VAL A 34 1.92 6.37 -10.52
N THR A 35 2.70 7.05 -9.68
CA THR A 35 4.07 7.43 -10.02
C THR A 35 4.89 6.17 -9.92
N ALA A 36 5.36 5.66 -11.06
CA ALA A 36 6.33 4.58 -11.07
C ALA A 36 7.57 5.07 -10.31
N THR A 37 7.79 4.52 -9.11
CA THR A 37 8.95 4.89 -8.31
C THR A 37 10.20 4.35 -8.99
N THR A 38 11.18 5.22 -9.28
CA THR A 38 12.51 4.82 -9.75
C THR A 38 13.39 4.30 -8.61
N ASP A 39 12.89 4.40 -7.38
CA ASP A 39 13.58 4.00 -6.17
C ASP A 39 13.53 2.47 -6.00
N ARG A 40 14.68 1.80 -6.25
CA ARG A 40 14.88 0.36 -6.04
C ARG A 40 15.44 0.06 -4.65
N SER A 41 15.17 0.94 -3.68
CA SER A 41 15.53 0.74 -2.28
C SER A 41 14.98 -0.59 -1.76
N LYS A 42 15.67 -1.18 -0.78
CA LYS A 42 15.21 -2.44 -0.21
C LYS A 42 14.04 -2.14 0.71
N VAL A 43 13.08 -3.06 0.74
CA VAL A 43 11.95 -2.97 1.69
C VAL A 43 12.47 -3.00 3.13
N PHE A 44 13.56 -3.75 3.37
CA PHE A 44 14.22 -3.85 4.66
C PHE A 44 15.69 -3.46 4.55
N ASP A 45 15.98 -2.16 4.49
CA ASP A 45 17.35 -1.65 4.28
C ASP A 45 18.36 -2.16 5.32
N ASN A 46 17.95 -2.30 6.58
CA ASN A 46 18.84 -2.65 7.70
C ASN A 46 18.48 -3.96 8.41
N LEU A 47 17.89 -4.94 7.72
CA LEU A 47 17.54 -6.22 8.36
C LEU A 47 18.80 -7.07 8.63
N PRO A 48 19.18 -7.34 9.91
CA PRO A 48 20.31 -8.18 10.24
C PRO A 48 19.92 -9.66 10.06
N ILE A 49 20.10 -10.18 8.85
CA ILE A 49 19.64 -11.53 8.46
C ILE A 49 20.17 -12.66 9.36
N ASN A 50 21.36 -12.47 9.95
CA ASN A 50 22.00 -13.47 10.82
C ASN A 50 21.45 -13.46 12.25
N ASP A 51 20.84 -12.34 12.68
CA ASP A 51 20.34 -12.13 14.04
C ASP A 51 18.85 -12.48 14.17
N VAL A 52 18.23 -13.01 13.11
CA VAL A 52 16.82 -13.42 13.13
C VAL A 52 16.64 -14.64 14.03
N ALA A 53 15.94 -14.46 15.16
CA ALA A 53 15.66 -15.51 16.14
C ALA A 53 14.28 -16.18 15.95
N GLN A 54 13.31 -15.47 15.37
CA GLN A 54 11.94 -15.95 15.16
C GLN A 54 11.34 -15.35 13.89
N ILE A 55 10.58 -16.14 13.17
CA ILE A 55 9.75 -15.72 12.03
C ILE A 55 8.31 -16.05 12.39
N ARG A 56 7.43 -15.06 12.30
CA ARG A 56 6.00 -15.21 12.53
C ARG A 56 5.24 -14.79 11.28
N VAL A 57 4.47 -15.72 10.73
CA VAL A 57 3.59 -15.45 9.59
C VAL A 57 2.16 -15.47 10.10
N LYS A 58 1.43 -14.36 9.88
CA LYS A 58 0.03 -14.23 10.29
C LYS A 58 -0.85 -14.15 9.06
N THR A 59 -1.93 -14.93 9.06
CA THR A 59 -3.07 -14.78 8.15
C THR A 59 -4.30 -14.38 8.95
N TYR A 60 -5.45 -14.24 8.30
CA TYR A 60 -6.71 -13.92 8.95
C TYR A 60 -7.13 -15.00 9.98
N ASP A 61 -6.84 -16.26 9.69
CA ASP A 61 -7.32 -17.43 10.41
C ASP A 61 -6.20 -18.27 11.07
N SER A 62 -4.94 -17.99 10.77
CA SER A 62 -3.83 -18.84 11.19
C SER A 62 -2.57 -18.05 11.50
N GLU A 63 -1.73 -18.64 12.34
CA GLU A 63 -0.40 -18.13 12.66
C GLU A 63 0.59 -19.28 12.57
N LEU A 64 1.76 -19.01 11.99
CA LEU A 64 2.89 -19.93 11.91
C LEU A 64 4.09 -19.29 12.61
N ASN A 65 4.64 -19.97 13.61
CA ASN A 65 5.81 -19.54 14.36
C ASN A 65 6.98 -20.49 14.12
N LEU A 66 8.01 -19.94 13.47
CA LEU A 66 9.30 -20.59 13.29
C LEU A 66 10.29 -19.98 14.28
N LYS A 67 10.89 -20.80 15.14
CA LYS A 67 11.89 -20.35 16.12
C LYS A 67 13.24 -21.00 15.85
N LYS A 68 14.31 -20.23 15.97
CA LYS A 68 15.68 -20.73 15.93
C LYS A 68 16.03 -21.28 17.32
N SER A 69 16.46 -22.54 17.37
CA SER A 69 16.94 -23.24 18.56
C SER A 69 18.38 -23.72 18.36
N ASP A 70 18.97 -24.31 19.40
CA ASP A 70 20.31 -24.91 19.33
C ASP A 70 20.39 -26.10 18.34
N GLN A 71 19.25 -26.73 18.04
CA GLN A 71 19.14 -27.85 17.12
C GLN A 71 18.72 -27.43 15.70
N GLY A 72 18.63 -26.13 15.44
CA GLY A 72 18.16 -25.56 14.18
C GLY A 72 16.76 -24.94 14.28
N TRP A 73 16.13 -24.73 13.13
CA TRP A 73 14.81 -24.11 13.07
C TRP A 73 13.69 -25.09 13.38
N GLN A 74 12.71 -24.66 14.16
CA GLN A 74 11.59 -25.48 14.63
C GLN A 74 10.24 -24.78 14.42
N VAL A 75 9.21 -25.57 14.11
CA VAL A 75 7.81 -25.13 14.02
C VAL A 75 7.16 -25.29 15.39
N VAL A 76 6.80 -24.19 16.04
CA VAL A 76 6.26 -24.21 17.41
C VAL A 76 4.92 -24.93 17.47
N GLU A 77 4.05 -24.75 16.48
CA GLU A 77 2.70 -25.32 16.42
C GLU A 77 2.68 -26.85 16.24
N ARG A 78 3.82 -27.46 15.90
CA ARG A 78 3.95 -28.90 15.66
C ARG A 78 4.89 -29.55 16.67
N ASP A 79 4.75 -29.21 17.95
CA ASP A 79 5.60 -29.73 19.03
C ASP A 79 7.10 -29.51 18.78
N ASN A 80 7.45 -28.32 18.28
CA ASN A 80 8.82 -27.96 17.89
C ASN A 80 9.42 -28.85 16.80
N PHE A 81 8.58 -29.31 15.85
CA PHE A 81 9.03 -30.12 14.72
C PHE A 81 10.15 -29.42 13.94
N ALA A 82 11.19 -30.18 13.59
CA ALA A 82 12.32 -29.66 12.83
C ALA A 82 11.86 -29.10 11.48
N ALA A 83 12.05 -27.81 11.29
CA ALA A 83 11.76 -27.13 10.05
C ALA A 83 12.91 -27.29 9.06
N LYS A 84 12.59 -27.25 7.76
CA LYS A 84 13.60 -27.34 6.71
C LYS A 84 14.40 -26.04 6.67
N GLU A 85 15.61 -26.05 7.25
CA GLU A 85 16.48 -24.89 7.33
C GLU A 85 16.77 -24.24 5.97
N SER A 86 17.01 -25.04 4.93
CA SER A 86 17.25 -24.53 3.57
C SER A 86 16.10 -23.67 3.05
N ALA A 87 14.85 -24.04 3.34
CA ALA A 87 13.69 -23.25 2.95
C ALA A 87 13.61 -21.92 3.73
N ILE A 88 14.03 -21.92 4.99
CA ILE A 88 14.03 -20.72 5.83
C ILE A 88 15.13 -19.76 5.42
N VAL A 89 16.34 -20.25 5.15
CA VAL A 89 17.44 -19.43 4.66
C VAL A 89 17.10 -18.83 3.29
N GLU A 90 16.47 -19.61 2.40
CA GLU A 90 16.00 -19.10 1.12
C GLU A 90 14.92 -18.02 1.30
N PHE A 91 13.97 -18.23 2.21
CA PHE A 91 12.96 -17.24 2.55
C PHE A 91 13.57 -15.93 3.07
N LEU A 92 14.47 -16.02 4.06
CA LEU A 92 15.15 -14.85 4.62
C LEU A 92 15.98 -14.10 3.58
N ARG A 93 16.65 -14.83 2.68
CA ARG A 93 17.39 -14.23 1.56
C ARG A 93 16.47 -13.48 0.61
N LYS A 94 15.33 -14.06 0.25
CA LYS A 94 14.33 -13.40 -0.61
C LYS A 94 13.73 -12.17 0.07
N ALA A 95 13.43 -12.25 1.36
CA ALA A 95 12.97 -11.10 2.14
C ALA A 95 14.02 -9.98 2.17
N TRP A 96 15.30 -10.32 2.31
CA TRP A 96 16.40 -9.34 2.32
C TRP A 96 16.72 -8.72 0.96
N ASP A 97 16.46 -9.42 -0.15
CA ASP A 97 16.59 -8.86 -1.50
C ASP A 97 15.29 -8.25 -2.02
N LEU A 98 14.24 -8.17 -1.18
CA LEU A 98 12.98 -7.55 -1.55
C LEU A 98 13.19 -6.06 -1.80
N LYS A 99 12.83 -5.62 -3.01
CA LYS A 99 12.97 -4.23 -3.46
C LYS A 99 11.62 -3.61 -3.70
N ILE A 100 11.54 -2.31 -3.47
CA ILE A 100 10.39 -1.51 -3.84
C ILE A 100 10.40 -1.40 -5.37
N VAL A 101 9.34 -1.87 -6.02
CA VAL A 101 9.19 -1.83 -7.49
C VAL A 101 8.28 -0.68 -7.89
N GLN A 102 7.22 -0.43 -7.11
CA GLN A 102 6.27 0.66 -7.30
C GLN A 102 5.73 1.08 -5.95
N THR A 103 5.54 2.39 -5.78
CA THR A 103 4.86 2.97 -4.62
C THR A 103 3.60 3.65 -5.14
N PRO A 104 2.48 2.93 -5.28
CA PRO A 104 1.23 3.56 -5.65
C PRO A 104 0.80 4.53 -4.55
N GLU A 105 0.49 5.76 -4.91
CA GLU A 105 -0.22 6.68 -4.01
C GLU A 105 -1.66 6.18 -3.91
N ILE A 106 -2.04 5.70 -2.74
CA ILE A 106 -3.38 5.16 -2.48
C ILE A 106 -4.07 6.06 -1.47
N GLY A 107 -5.22 6.63 -1.85
CA GLY A 107 -6.03 7.39 -0.91
C GLY A 107 -6.54 6.53 0.26
N GLU A 108 -6.64 7.11 1.46
CA GLU A 108 -7.00 6.43 2.71
C GLU A 108 -8.31 5.61 2.61
N SER A 109 -9.25 6.06 1.76
CA SER A 109 -10.52 5.35 1.50
C SER A 109 -10.35 3.93 0.96
N GLN A 110 -9.19 3.61 0.38
CA GLN A 110 -8.90 2.28 -0.17
C GLN A 110 -8.08 1.39 0.79
N PHE A 111 -7.64 1.90 1.94
CA PHE A 111 -6.81 1.12 2.89
C PHE A 111 -7.54 -0.12 3.41
N ALA A 112 -8.85 -0.02 3.65
CA ALA A 112 -9.70 -1.14 4.06
C ALA A 112 -9.66 -2.29 3.04
N ARG A 113 -9.73 -1.97 1.75
CA ARG A 113 -9.72 -2.97 0.66
C ARG A 113 -8.39 -3.68 0.50
N LEU A 114 -7.32 -3.04 0.93
CA LEU A 114 -5.95 -3.56 0.84
C LEU A 114 -5.46 -4.15 2.16
N ASN A 115 -6.33 -4.25 3.18
CA ASN A 115 -5.99 -4.69 4.53
C ASN A 115 -4.78 -3.91 5.12
N LEU A 116 -4.66 -2.63 4.76
CA LEU A 116 -3.63 -1.71 5.26
C LEU A 116 -4.07 -1.02 6.56
N LEU A 117 -5.31 -1.26 6.99
CA LEU A 117 -5.77 -0.84 8.30
C LEU A 117 -5.06 -1.66 9.38
N ASP A 118 -4.75 -1.00 10.49
CA ASP A 118 -4.17 -1.66 11.66
C ASP A 118 -5.08 -2.81 12.09
N PRO A 119 -4.59 -4.07 12.14
CA PRO A 119 -5.40 -5.22 12.54
C PRO A 119 -5.92 -5.10 13.98
N ALA A 120 -5.32 -4.27 14.84
CA ALA A 120 -5.86 -3.98 16.17
C ALA A 120 -7.01 -2.97 16.17
N LYS A 121 -7.18 -2.21 15.07
CA LYS A 121 -8.27 -1.22 14.88
C LYS A 121 -9.39 -1.76 14.00
N GLY A 122 -9.21 -2.93 13.40
CA GLY A 122 -10.19 -3.68 12.61
C GLY A 122 -10.98 -4.69 13.44
N GLN A 123 -11.40 -4.34 14.67
CA GLN A 123 -12.57 -5.01 15.23
C GLN A 123 -13.75 -4.55 14.39
N ASP A 124 -14.15 -5.39 13.44
CA ASP A 124 -15.41 -5.24 12.75
C ASP A 124 -16.49 -5.01 13.81
N VAL A 125 -17.11 -3.84 13.73
CA VAL A 125 -18.36 -3.56 14.43
C VAL A 125 -19.39 -4.47 13.76
N GLU A 126 -19.45 -5.71 14.22
CA GLU A 126 -20.52 -6.66 13.93
C GLU A 126 -21.79 -6.06 14.54
N LYS A 127 -22.41 -5.14 13.78
CA LYS A 127 -23.74 -4.63 14.10
C LYS A 127 -24.74 -5.73 13.79
N THR A 128 -25.17 -6.35 14.88
CA THR A 128 -26.36 -7.20 15.00
C THR A 128 -27.62 -6.46 14.54
#